data_AF-A0A1D2MM13-F1
#
_entry.id   AF-A0A1D2MM13-F1
#
_cell.length_a   1.000
_cell.length_b   1.000
_cell.length_c   1.000
_cell.angle_alpha   90.00
_cell.angle_beta   90.00
_cell.angle_gamma   90.00
#
_symmetry.space_group_name_H-M   'P 1'
#
loop_
_entity.id
_entity.type
_entity.pdbx_description
1 polymer ?
#
loop_
_entity_poly.entity_id
_entity_poly.type
_entity_poly.pdbx_seq_one_letter_code
_entity_poly.pdbx_strand_id
1 'polypeptide(L)'
;MTQIDIVDPWIKETDLIPCDYPVPDNALDKLRYRVFEDFHSRRKYFLSSGLKFGGDFLAYPGDPNATHSEFIIVCHDNSRSINPPYIHSQIRLATTVKKILLLATFDESKEKLKYKVMNSLQLTKKQRLNARTESHVNDTEMCEPNENNEISTAVDASAIMQCSTK
;
A
#
# COMPACT_ATOMS: atom_id res chain seq x y z
N MET A 1 32.65 -22.33 -27.30
CA MET A 1 31.77 -21.18 -27.01
C MET A 1 32.62 -20.23 -26.18
N THR A 2 33.13 -19.16 -26.79
CA THR A 2 34.12 -18.26 -26.17
C THR A 2 33.45 -17.46 -25.06
N GLN A 3 33.98 -17.56 -23.85
CA GLN A 3 33.60 -16.71 -22.72
C GLN A 3 33.88 -15.25 -23.12
N ILE A 4 32.85 -14.41 -23.12
CA ILE A 4 32.99 -12.96 -23.33
C ILE A 4 33.29 -12.39 -21.96
N ASP A 5 34.52 -11.93 -21.74
CA ASP A 5 34.87 -11.22 -20.53
C ASP A 5 34.13 -9.88 -20.52
N ILE A 6 33.23 -9.69 -19.55
CA ILE A 6 32.38 -8.49 -19.37
C ILE A 6 33.20 -7.28 -18.89
N VAL A 7 34.51 -7.46 -18.71
CA VAL A 7 35.41 -6.39 -18.26
C VAL A 7 35.60 -5.43 -19.43
N ASP A 8 35.06 -4.23 -19.31
CA ASP A 8 35.26 -3.17 -20.30
C ASP A 8 36.75 -2.84 -20.39
N PRO A 9 37.43 -3.08 -21.54
CA PRO A 9 38.86 -2.84 -21.67
C PRO A 9 39.25 -1.35 -21.59
N TRP A 10 38.27 -0.44 -21.61
CA TRP A 10 38.49 1.00 -21.57
C TRP A 10 38.28 1.61 -20.18
N ILE A 11 37.75 0.87 -19.21
CA ILE A 11 37.54 1.34 -17.84
C ILE A 11 38.71 0.88 -16.97
N LYS A 12 39.51 1.82 -16.48
CA LYS A 12 40.56 1.51 -15.50
C LYS A 12 39.97 1.60 -14.10
N GLU A 13 40.51 0.81 -13.17
CA GLU A 13 40.10 0.83 -11.77
C GLU A 13 40.25 2.23 -11.13
N THR A 14 41.18 3.04 -11.64
CA THR A 14 41.39 4.45 -11.25
C THR A 14 40.27 5.39 -11.71
N ASP A 15 39.52 4.99 -12.74
CA ASP A 15 38.41 5.77 -13.31
C ASP A 15 37.08 5.44 -12.61
N LEU A 16 37.08 4.42 -11.75
CA LEU A 16 35.93 4.08 -10.92
C LEU A 16 35.78 5.10 -9.80
N ILE A 17 34.75 5.94 -9.92
CA ILE A 17 34.33 6.81 -8.84
C ILE A 17 33.65 5.93 -7.78
N PRO A 18 33.96 6.08 -6.48
CA PRO A 18 33.22 5.42 -5.42
C PRO A 18 31.73 5.70 -5.60
N CYS A 19 30.99 4.64 -5.89
CA CYS A 19 29.55 4.72 -6.05
C CYS A 19 28.96 4.82 -4.64
N ASP A 20 28.74 6.06 -4.19
CA ASP A 20 27.91 6.35 -3.01
C ASP A 20 26.44 6.12 -3.37
N TYR A 21 26.10 4.87 -3.71
CA TYR A 21 24.71 4.50 -3.90
C TYR A 21 24.04 4.48 -2.54
N PRO A 22 23.03 5.32 -2.29
CA PRO A 22 22.35 5.33 -1.01
C PRO A 22 21.68 3.98 -0.80
N VAL A 23 22.15 3.25 0.21
CA VAL A 23 21.47 2.03 0.66
C VAL A 23 20.04 2.42 1.04
N PRO A 24 19.02 1.68 0.58
CA PRO A 24 17.64 2.03 0.90
C PRO A 24 17.43 1.97 2.41
N ASP A 25 17.28 3.13 3.04
CA ASP A 25 17.02 3.22 4.48
C ASP A 25 15.54 3.03 4.79
N ASN A 26 14.68 3.48 3.88
CA ASN A 26 13.24 3.45 4.04
C ASN A 26 12.68 2.02 3.99
N ALA A 27 11.71 1.70 4.86
CA ALA A 27 11.11 0.37 4.95
C ALA A 27 10.47 -0.06 3.62
N LEU A 28 9.86 0.88 2.90
CA LEU A 28 9.26 0.65 1.59
C LEU A 28 10.30 0.28 0.51
N ASP A 29 11.47 0.91 0.54
CA ASP A 29 12.52 0.62 -0.45
C ASP A 29 13.20 -0.72 -0.15
N LYS A 30 13.39 -1.05 1.14
CA LYS A 30 13.78 -2.40 1.57
C LYS A 30 12.78 -3.45 1.11
N LEU A 31 11.47 -3.17 1.18
CA LEU A 31 10.41 -4.04 0.67
C LEU A 31 10.51 -4.23 -0.85
N ARG A 32 10.63 -3.14 -1.61
CA ARG A 32 10.79 -3.18 -3.08
C ARG A 32 11.97 -4.03 -3.50
N TYR A 33 13.12 -3.86 -2.83
CA TYR A 33 14.31 -4.66 -3.08
C TYR A 33 14.05 -6.16 -2.83
N ARG A 34 13.47 -6.52 -1.68
CA ARG A 34 13.14 -7.92 -1.36
C ARG A 34 12.16 -8.54 -2.36
N VAL A 35 11.17 -7.76 -2.82
CA VAL A 35 10.22 -8.21 -3.84
C VAL A 35 10.91 -8.43 -5.18
N PHE A 36 11.79 -7.51 -5.57
CA PHE A 36 12.59 -7.64 -6.78
C PHE A 36 13.45 -8.91 -6.75
N GLU A 37 14.17 -9.12 -5.65
CA GLU A 37 15.00 -10.30 -5.43
C GLU A 37 14.19 -11.61 -5.47
N ASP A 38 13.02 -11.67 -4.82
CA ASP A 38 12.17 -12.87 -4.81
C ASP A 38 11.70 -13.24 -6.23
N PHE A 39 11.19 -12.25 -6.97
CA PHE A 39 10.67 -12.47 -8.32
C PHE A 39 11.77 -12.81 -9.33
N HIS A 40 12.90 -12.12 -9.25
CA HIS A 40 14.02 -12.34 -10.15
C HIS A 40 14.74 -13.67 -9.85
N SER A 41 15.19 -13.86 -8.61
CA SER A 41 16.06 -14.98 -8.26
C SER A 41 15.31 -16.29 -8.06
N ARG A 42 14.15 -16.26 -7.37
CA ARG A 42 13.42 -17.47 -6.97
C ARG A 42 12.34 -17.85 -7.97
N ARG A 43 11.53 -16.88 -8.39
CA ARG A 43 10.40 -17.14 -9.30
C ARG A 43 10.76 -17.10 -10.78
N LYS A 44 11.94 -16.59 -11.13
CA LYS A 44 12.43 -16.48 -12.52
C LYS A 44 11.53 -15.62 -13.42
N TYR A 45 10.95 -14.55 -12.86
CA TYR A 45 10.25 -13.52 -13.62
C TYR A 45 11.23 -12.43 -14.05
N PHE A 46 11.00 -11.86 -15.23
CA PHE A 46 11.63 -10.61 -15.63
C PHE A 46 10.82 -9.46 -15.04
N LEU A 47 11.50 -8.43 -14.53
CA LEU A 47 10.87 -7.26 -13.93
C LEU A 47 11.22 -6.00 -14.70
N SER A 48 10.23 -5.13 -14.88
CA SER A 48 10.43 -3.77 -15.36
C SER A 48 9.67 -2.77 -14.49
N SER A 49 9.86 -1.47 -14.74
CA SER A 49 9.16 -0.43 -13.98
C SER A 49 7.65 -0.50 -14.15
N GLY A 50 6.92 -0.51 -13.04
CA GLY A 50 5.46 -0.48 -12.98
C GLY A 50 4.83 0.91 -13.06
N LEU A 51 5.63 1.98 -13.07
CA LEU A 51 5.18 3.35 -12.81
C LEU A 51 4.06 3.79 -13.76
N LYS A 52 4.15 3.43 -15.05
CA LYS A 52 3.14 3.73 -16.08
C LYS A 52 1.76 3.15 -15.76
N PHE A 53 1.70 2.06 -15.02
CA PHE A 53 0.47 1.33 -14.69
C PHE A 53 0.07 1.50 -13.22
N GLY A 54 0.70 2.44 -12.51
CA GLY A 54 0.46 2.68 -11.09
C GLY A 54 1.09 1.63 -10.16
N GLY A 55 1.93 0.73 -10.67
CA GLY A 55 2.66 -0.25 -9.86
C GLY A 55 4.09 0.16 -9.56
N ASP A 56 4.75 -0.59 -8.68
CA ASP A 56 6.20 -0.52 -8.53
C ASP A 56 6.88 -1.34 -9.62
N PHE A 57 6.35 -2.55 -9.90
CA PHE A 57 6.94 -3.46 -10.89
C PHE A 57 5.90 -4.06 -11.84
N LEU A 58 6.36 -4.39 -13.04
CA LEU A 58 5.69 -5.31 -13.95
C LEU A 58 6.45 -6.63 -13.96
N ALA A 59 5.74 -7.74 -13.77
CA ALA A 59 6.36 -9.07 -13.82
C ALA A 59 5.96 -9.82 -15.08
N TYR A 60 6.96 -10.34 -15.78
CA TYR A 60 6.85 -11.07 -17.03
C TYR A 60 7.32 -12.51 -16.81
N PRO A 61 6.54 -13.52 -17.24
CA PRO A 61 6.94 -14.92 -17.10
C PRO A 61 8.11 -15.30 -18.03
N GLY A 62 8.43 -14.47 -19.02
CA GLY A 62 9.58 -14.64 -19.92
C GLY A 62 10.15 -13.28 -20.34
N ASP A 63 10.90 -13.26 -21.45
CA ASP A 63 11.53 -12.03 -21.96
C ASP A 63 10.47 -10.93 -22.17
N PRO A 64 10.66 -9.72 -21.61
CA PRO A 64 9.76 -8.59 -21.81
C PRO A 64 9.54 -8.20 -23.28
N ASN A 65 10.48 -8.54 -24.18
CA ASN A 65 10.34 -8.30 -25.61
C ASN A 65 9.39 -9.29 -26.29
N ALA A 66 9.24 -10.49 -25.75
CA ALA A 66 8.47 -11.58 -26.35
C ALA A 66 7.17 -11.89 -25.61
N THR A 67 7.05 -11.51 -24.34
CA THR A 67 5.90 -11.82 -23.48
C THR A 67 5.31 -10.55 -22.87
N HIS A 68 4.00 -10.56 -22.63
CA HIS A 68 3.34 -9.48 -21.90
C HIS A 68 3.45 -9.70 -20.40
N SER A 69 3.54 -8.61 -19.63
CA SER A 69 3.51 -8.72 -18.17
C SER A 69 2.17 -9.26 -17.68
N GLU A 70 2.25 -10.21 -16.77
CA GLU A 70 1.12 -10.88 -16.14
C GLU A 70 0.65 -10.10 -14.90
N PHE A 71 1.60 -9.62 -14.11
CA PHE A 71 1.33 -8.91 -12.86
C PHE A 71 1.73 -7.45 -12.90
N ILE A 72 0.93 -6.62 -12.23
CA ILE A 72 1.33 -5.32 -11.71
C ILE A 72 1.52 -5.51 -10.20
N ILE A 73 2.75 -5.30 -9.73
CA ILE A 73 3.09 -5.47 -8.31
C ILE A 73 3.09 -4.10 -7.64
N VAL A 74 2.37 -3.99 -6.52
CA VAL A 74 2.37 -2.81 -5.64
C VAL A 74 2.90 -3.24 -4.28
N CYS A 75 3.95 -2.59 -3.82
CA CYS A 75 4.55 -2.77 -2.51
C CYS A 75 3.84 -1.86 -1.50
N HIS A 76 3.33 -2.45 -0.43
CA HIS A 76 2.66 -1.71 0.64
C HIS A 76 3.29 -2.05 1.99
N ASP A 77 3.61 -1.00 2.75
CA ASP A 77 4.15 -1.12 4.09
C ASP A 77 3.03 -1.45 5.09
N ASN A 78 3.18 -2.57 5.80
CA ASN A 78 2.20 -3.03 6.79
C ASN A 78 2.05 -2.08 7.99
N SER A 79 3.06 -1.22 8.26
CA SER A 79 2.97 -0.20 9.30
C SER A 79 1.86 0.82 9.03
N ARG A 80 1.52 1.03 7.74
CA ARG A 80 0.55 2.02 7.30
C ARG A 80 -0.79 1.39 6.98
N SER A 81 -1.88 2.00 7.44
CA SER A 81 -3.22 1.59 7.05
C SER A 81 -3.43 1.75 5.55
N ILE A 82 -4.07 0.76 4.94
CA ILE A 82 -4.37 0.78 3.50
C ILE A 82 -5.67 1.57 3.28
N ASN A 83 -5.57 2.67 2.55
CA ASN A 83 -6.74 3.44 2.13
C ASN A 83 -7.58 2.65 1.11
N PRO A 84 -8.87 2.35 1.38
CA PRO A 84 -9.72 1.62 0.44
C PRO A 84 -9.83 2.28 -0.95
N PRO A 85 -9.97 3.61 -1.10
CA PRO A 85 -10.03 4.25 -2.41
C PRO A 85 -8.76 4.06 -3.23
N TYR A 86 -7.59 4.03 -2.59
CA TYR A 86 -6.32 3.77 -3.26
C TYR A 86 -6.29 2.35 -3.85
N ILE A 87 -6.76 1.34 -3.11
CA ILE A 87 -6.84 -0.01 -3.67
C ILE A 87 -7.82 -0.08 -4.84
N HIS A 88 -8.97 0.59 -4.74
CA HIS A 88 -9.94 0.64 -5.84
C HIS A 88 -9.36 1.26 -7.10
N SER A 89 -8.59 2.34 -6.98
CA SER A 89 -7.93 2.96 -8.14
C SER A 89 -6.91 2.03 -8.78
N GLN A 90 -6.11 1.33 -7.97
CA GLN A 90 -5.13 0.35 -8.47
C GLN A 90 -5.80 -0.83 -9.17
N ILE A 91 -6.91 -1.35 -8.63
CA ILE A 91 -7.70 -2.41 -9.27
C ILE A 91 -8.24 -1.90 -10.61
N ARG A 92 -8.76 -0.67 -10.66
CA ARG A 92 -9.25 -0.07 -11.91
C ARG A 92 -8.13 -0.06 -12.96
N LEU A 93 -6.96 0.46 -12.61
CA LEU A 93 -5.80 0.52 -13.51
C LEU A 93 -5.42 -0.86 -14.04
N ALA A 94 -5.32 -1.86 -13.16
CA ALA A 94 -4.97 -3.22 -13.55
C ALA A 94 -6.02 -3.87 -14.47
N THR A 95 -7.31 -3.71 -14.14
CA THR A 95 -8.42 -4.25 -14.96
C THR A 95 -8.49 -3.61 -16.34
N THR A 96 -8.23 -2.31 -16.47
CA THR A 96 -8.20 -1.60 -17.76
C THR A 96 -7.16 -2.20 -18.70
N VAL A 97 -5.98 -2.57 -18.19
CA VAL A 97 -4.89 -3.16 -18.99
C VAL A 97 -4.86 -4.69 -18.95
N LYS A 98 -5.90 -5.32 -18.40
CA LYS A 98 -6.07 -6.79 -18.27
C LYS A 98 -4.88 -7.47 -17.58
N LYS A 99 -4.33 -6.86 -16.54
CA LYS A 99 -3.25 -7.42 -15.71
C LYS A 99 -3.77 -7.77 -14.32
N ILE A 100 -3.07 -8.68 -13.65
CA ILE A 100 -3.40 -9.08 -12.28
C ILE A 100 -2.69 -8.13 -11.32
N LEU A 101 -3.46 -7.49 -10.43
CA LEU A 101 -2.89 -6.65 -9.37
C LEU A 101 -2.42 -7.52 -8.21
N LEU A 102 -1.13 -7.46 -7.90
CA LEU A 102 -0.50 -8.18 -6.81
C LEU A 102 -0.03 -7.20 -5.74
N LEU A 103 -0.64 -7.27 -4.56
CA LEU A 103 -0.21 -6.52 -3.39
C LEU A 103 0.87 -7.30 -2.65
N ALA A 104 2.07 -6.74 -2.58
CA ALA A 104 3.19 -7.29 -1.83
C ALA A 104 3.34 -6.57 -0.49
N THR A 105 3.42 -7.34 0.60
CA THR A 105 3.69 -6.81 1.93
C THR A 105 4.73 -7.66 2.64
N PHE A 106 5.37 -7.11 3.67
CA PHE A 106 6.37 -7.83 4.45
C PHE A 106 5.91 -8.02 5.88
N ASP A 107 5.84 -9.28 6.31
CA ASP A 107 5.51 -9.64 7.68
C ASP A 107 6.77 -9.66 8.53
N GLU A 108 6.96 -8.63 9.36
CA GLU A 108 8.12 -8.50 10.24
C GLU A 108 8.19 -9.64 11.27
N SER A 109 7.06 -10.13 11.78
CA SER A 109 7.06 -11.19 12.80
C SER A 109 7.53 -12.54 12.25
N LYS A 110 7.36 -12.78 10.95
CA LYS A 110 7.74 -14.05 10.29
C LYS A 110 8.90 -13.90 9.32
N GLU A 111 9.45 -12.69 9.22
CA GLU A 111 10.43 -12.25 8.22
C GLU A 111 10.13 -12.72 6.79
N LYS A 112 8.86 -12.69 6.38
CA LYS A 112 8.42 -13.30 5.11
C LYS A 112 7.60 -12.35 4.26
N LEU A 113 7.85 -12.40 2.95
CA LEU A 113 7.03 -11.71 1.95
C LEU A 113 5.68 -12.39 1.79
N LYS A 114 4.62 -11.60 1.81
CA LYS A 114 3.24 -12.02 1.56
C LYS A 114 2.74 -11.34 0.30
N TYR A 115 2.03 -12.11 -0.52
CA TYR A 115 1.46 -11.63 -1.76
C TYR A 115 -0.03 -11.90 -1.77
N LYS A 116 -0.81 -10.88 -2.13
CA LYS A 116 -2.27 -10.98 -2.20
C LYS A 116 -2.74 -10.47 -3.55
N VAL A 117 -3.49 -11.31 -4.25
CA VAL A 117 -4.18 -10.91 -5.48
C VAL A 117 -5.37 -10.04 -5.11
N MET A 118 -5.45 -8.86 -5.74
CA MET A 118 -6.47 -7.86 -5.46
C MET A 118 -7.49 -7.82 -6.60
N ASN A 119 -8.72 -8.23 -6.29
CA ASN A 119 -9.83 -8.27 -7.25
C ASN A 119 -10.96 -7.33 -6.78
N SER A 120 -11.71 -6.76 -7.73
CA SER A 120 -12.84 -5.85 -7.45
C SER A 120 -13.90 -6.46 -6.52
N LEU A 121 -14.11 -7.78 -6.61
CA LEU A 121 -15.11 -8.51 -5.82
C LEU A 121 -14.77 -8.65 -4.32
N GLN A 122 -13.49 -8.56 -3.95
CA GLN A 122 -13.07 -8.82 -2.56
C GLN A 122 -13.32 -7.61 -1.65
N LEU A 123 -13.42 -6.42 -2.22
CA LEU A 123 -13.65 -5.18 -1.46
C LEU A 123 -15.12 -4.96 -1.15
N THR A 124 -16.02 -5.30 -2.09
CA THR A 124 -17.47 -5.16 -1.90
C THR A 124 -17.99 -6.07 -0.78
N LYS A 125 -17.41 -7.27 -0.62
CA LYS A 125 -17.73 -8.19 0.50
C LYS A 125 -17.33 -7.61 1.86
N LYS A 126 -16.13 -7.03 1.97
CA LYS A 126 -15.69 -6.37 3.22
C LYS A 126 -16.50 -5.12 3.54
N GLN A 127 -16.83 -4.30 2.56
CA GLN A 127 -17.70 -3.13 2.74
C GLN A 127 -19.11 -3.56 3.20
N ARG A 128 -19.66 -4.63 2.62
CA ARG A 128 -20.94 -5.22 3.06
C ARG A 128 -20.89 -5.76 4.49
N LEU A 129 -19.78 -6.40 4.87
CA LEU A 129 -19.58 -6.89 6.25
C LEU A 129 -19.46 -5.72 7.23
N ASN A 130 -18.66 -4.70 6.91
CA ASN A 130 -18.49 -3.53 7.77
C ASN A 130 -19.80 -2.76 7.96
N ALA A 131 -20.57 -2.52 6.88
CA ALA A 131 -21.89 -1.89 6.97
C ALA A 131 -22.90 -2.68 7.82
N ARG A 132 -22.78 -4.02 7.83
CA ARG A 132 -23.61 -4.89 8.68
C ARG A 132 -23.18 -4.88 10.16
N THR A 133 -21.90 -4.61 10.42
CA THR A 133 -21.37 -4.54 11.78
C THR A 133 -21.71 -3.19 12.41
N GLU A 134 -21.65 -2.10 11.63
CA GLU A 134 -22.10 -0.76 12.04
C GLU A 134 -23.61 -0.70 12.33
N SER A 135 -24.44 -1.45 11.59
CA SER A 135 -25.88 -1.55 11.90
C SER A 135 -26.20 -2.31 13.19
N HIS A 136 -25.34 -3.21 13.66
CA HIS A 136 -25.57 -3.97 14.90
C HIS A 136 -25.07 -3.25 16.17
N VAL A 137 -24.15 -2.30 16.04
CA VAL A 137 -23.67 -1.49 17.17
C VAL A 137 -24.69 -0.39 17.52
N ASN A 138 -25.45 0.10 16.55
CA ASN A 138 -26.45 1.16 16.75
C ASN A 138 -27.78 0.69 17.39
N ASP A 139 -27.97 -0.61 17.60
CA ASP A 139 -29.19 -1.16 18.21
C ASP A 139 -29.05 -1.40 19.74
N THR A 140 -27.86 -1.21 20.33
CA THR A 140 -27.59 -1.56 21.76
C THR A 140 -27.37 -0.36 22.70
N GLU A 141 -27.60 0.88 22.26
CA GLU A 141 -27.66 2.04 23.15
C GLU A 141 -29.03 2.73 23.07
N MET A 142 -29.96 2.29 23.90
CA MET A 142 -31.17 3.04 24.27
C MET A 142 -31.50 2.82 25.76
N CYS A 143 -31.23 3.87 26.53
CA CYS A 143 -31.89 4.35 27.76
C CYS A 143 -32.08 3.38 28.95
N GLU A 144 -31.31 3.61 30.03
CA GLU A 144 -31.87 3.51 31.40
C GLU A 144 -32.29 4.92 31.88
N PRO A 145 -33.51 5.09 32.45
CA PRO A 145 -33.96 6.37 32.98
C PRO A 145 -33.47 6.53 34.43
N ASN A 146 -32.82 7.66 34.74
CA ASN A 146 -32.60 8.08 36.13
C ASN A 146 -33.52 9.27 36.45
N GLU A 147 -34.67 8.96 37.03
CA GLU A 147 -35.52 9.91 37.73
C GLU A 147 -34.84 10.31 39.05
N ASN A 148 -34.49 11.58 39.20
CA ASN A 148 -34.46 12.24 40.50
C ASN A 148 -34.78 13.75 40.34
N ASN A 149 -36.03 14.07 40.67
CA ASN A 149 -36.57 15.33 41.20
C ASN A 149 -35.59 15.99 42.22
N GLU A 150 -35.53 17.29 42.51
CA GLU A 150 -36.51 18.38 42.44
C GLU A 150 -35.86 19.72 42.90
N ILE A 151 -36.48 20.84 42.50
CA ILE A 151 -36.72 22.09 43.25
C ILE A 151 -35.65 23.21 43.33
N SER A 152 -36.15 24.41 42.97
CA SER A 152 -35.87 25.76 43.53
C SER A 152 -34.62 26.47 43.03
N THR A 153 -34.58 27.77 42.73
CA THR A 153 -35.50 28.91 42.57
C THR A 153 -34.65 30.01 41.87
N ALA A 154 -35.24 31.18 41.56
CA ALA A 154 -34.64 32.41 41.03
C ALA A 154 -33.19 32.72 41.50
N VAL A 155 -32.34 33.48 40.80
CA VAL A 155 -32.49 34.90 40.43
C VAL A 155 -31.35 35.33 39.47
N ASP A 156 -31.68 36.28 38.60
CA ASP A 156 -30.89 37.43 38.12
C ASP A 156 -29.60 37.32 37.27
N ALA A 157 -29.76 37.96 36.10
CA ALA A 157 -28.97 39.09 35.58
C ALA A 157 -27.65 38.86 34.81
N SER A 158 -27.73 39.27 33.54
CA SER A 158 -26.78 40.13 32.81
C SER A 158 -25.32 39.70 32.64
N ALA A 159 -24.97 39.37 31.39
CA ALA A 159 -23.81 39.96 30.72
C ALA A 159 -23.89 39.77 29.19
N ILE A 160 -24.30 40.83 28.51
CA ILE A 160 -23.99 41.11 27.10
C ILE A 160 -22.59 41.73 27.08
N MET A 161 -21.72 41.34 26.12
CA MET A 161 -20.93 42.25 25.26
C MET A 161 -19.64 41.61 24.72
N GLN A 162 -19.66 41.40 23.39
CA GLN A 162 -18.68 41.81 22.37
C GLN A 162 -17.26 41.20 22.32
N CYS A 163 -17.07 40.39 21.27
CA CYS A 163 -16.16 40.62 20.13
C CYS A 163 -15.10 41.74 20.28
N SER A 164 -13.82 41.36 20.22
CA SER A 164 -12.77 42.25 19.72
C SER A 164 -11.60 41.43 19.15
N THR A 165 -11.30 41.70 17.89
CA THR A 165 -10.15 41.28 17.12
C THR A 165 -8.86 41.97 17.62
N LYS A 166 -7.76 41.22 17.60
CA LYS A 166 -6.43 41.72 17.23
C LYS A 166 -5.70 40.65 16.44
#